data_AF-A0A7C4ZBK4-F1
#
_entry.id   AF-A0A7C4ZBK4-F1
#
_cell.length_a   1.000
_cell.length_b   1.000
_cell.length_c   1.000
_cell.angle_alpha   90.00
_cell.angle_beta   90.00
_cell.angle_gamma   90.00
#
_symmetry.space_group_name_H-M   'P 1'
#
loop_
_entity.id
_entity.type
_entity.pdbx_description
1 polymer ?
#
loop_
_entity_poly.entity_id
_entity_poly.type
_entity_poly.pdbx_seq_one_letter_code
_entity_poly.pdbx_strand_id
1 'polypeptide(L)'
;MAITAQEISKLRQTTGAGMMDCKKALEENNGDFDKAIEYLRKKGAAAGAKRADREAKEGFVATYSHGGRIGAMVEVNSETDFVARNEDFQAFAKDIAMQVAASAPQYISREEVPAEVLEKEKQIELEKAKEEGKPAEIAEKIVEG
;
A
#
# COMPACT_ATOMS: atom_id res chain seq x y z
N MET A 1 5.29 16.78 -29.85
CA MET A 1 4.20 16.00 -30.46
C MET A 1 2.91 16.43 -29.78
N ALA A 2 1.83 16.70 -30.51
CA ALA A 2 0.60 17.18 -29.88
C ALA A 2 -0.14 16.01 -29.23
N ILE A 3 -0.34 16.05 -27.90
CA ILE A 3 -1.09 15.02 -27.19
C ILE A 3 -2.56 15.16 -27.51
N THR A 4 -3.16 14.06 -27.98
CA THR A 4 -4.55 14.04 -28.41
C THR A 4 -5.50 13.82 -27.23
N ALA A 5 -6.75 14.27 -27.38
CA ALA A 5 -7.79 14.02 -26.38
C ALA A 5 -8.07 12.52 -26.18
N GLN A 6 -7.89 11.71 -27.23
CA GLN A 6 -8.07 10.27 -27.19
C GLN A 6 -7.00 9.59 -26.31
N GLU A 7 -5.74 10.00 -26.42
CA GLU A 7 -4.64 9.46 -25.59
C GLU A 7 -4.85 9.79 -24.10
N ILE A 8 -5.29 11.02 -23.81
CA ILE A 8 -5.60 11.45 -22.43
C ILE A 8 -6.77 10.62 -21.89
N SER A 9 -7.83 10.44 -22.68
CA SER A 9 -8.99 9.63 -22.30
C SER A 9 -8.62 8.18 -22.06
N LYS A 10 -7.77 7.59 -22.90
CA LYS A 10 -7.26 6.22 -22.74
C LYS A 10 -6.49 6.09 -21.43
N LEU A 11 -5.54 6.99 -21.16
CA LEU A 11 -4.74 6.94 -19.93
C LEU A 11 -5.62 7.07 -18.68
N ARG A 12 -6.63 7.94 -18.73
CA ARG A 12 -7.62 8.09 -17.65
C ARG A 12 -8.42 6.82 -17.41
N GLN A 13 -8.91 6.17 -18.46
CA GLN A 13 -9.68 4.93 -18.33
C GLN A 13 -8.84 3.80 -17.73
N THR A 14 -7.54 3.73 -18.08
CA THR A 14 -6.64 2.72 -17.53
C THR A 14 -6.24 2.97 -16.09
N THR A 15 -6.02 4.24 -15.70
CA THR A 15 -5.43 4.58 -14.40
C THR A 15 -6.43 5.08 -13.37
N GLY A 16 -7.63 5.50 -13.80
CA GLY A 16 -8.62 6.18 -12.95
C GLY A 16 -8.23 7.61 -12.54
N ALA A 17 -7.08 8.12 -12.98
CA ALA A 17 -6.58 9.43 -12.56
C ALA A 17 -7.39 10.61 -13.13
N GLY A 18 -7.23 11.79 -12.51
CA GLY A 18 -7.89 13.02 -12.96
C GLY A 18 -7.48 13.39 -14.39
N MET A 19 -8.40 13.97 -15.16
CA MET A 19 -8.19 14.34 -16.58
C MET A 19 -6.94 15.22 -16.78
N MET A 20 -6.77 16.23 -15.92
CA MET A 20 -5.63 17.14 -15.98
C MET A 20 -4.32 16.48 -15.55
N ASP A 21 -4.37 15.52 -14.63
CA ASP A 21 -3.18 14.77 -14.23
C ASP A 21 -2.73 13.83 -15.36
N CYS A 22 -3.66 13.19 -16.07
CA CYS A 22 -3.36 12.37 -17.25
C CYS A 22 -2.72 13.21 -18.37
N LYS A 23 -3.27 14.40 -18.63
CA LYS A 23 -2.70 15.33 -19.61
C LYS A 23 -1.27 15.73 -19.25
N LYS A 24 -1.05 16.17 -18.01
CA LYS A 24 0.28 16.57 -17.51
C LYS A 24 1.27 15.40 -17.54
N ALA A 25 0.83 14.20 -17.16
CA ALA A 25 1.66 13.01 -17.21
C ALA A 25 2.13 12.70 -18.62
N LEU A 26 1.26 12.83 -19.63
CA LEU A 26 1.63 12.67 -21.03
C LEU A 26 2.55 13.81 -21.51
N GLU A 27 2.30 15.06 -21.10
CA GLU A 27 3.14 16.22 -21.47
C GLU A 27 4.57 16.07 -20.93
N GLU A 28 4.73 15.74 -19.65
CA GLU A 28 6.04 15.59 -19.01
C GLU A 28 6.82 14.36 -19.50
N ASN A 29 6.12 13.36 -20.03
CA ASN A 29 6.74 12.13 -20.56
C ASN A 29 6.70 12.07 -22.10
N ASN A 30 6.55 13.21 -22.78
CA ASN A 30 6.59 13.32 -24.25
C ASN A 30 5.62 12.38 -24.99
N GLY A 31 4.47 12.07 -24.39
CA GLY A 31 3.45 11.17 -24.95
C GLY A 31 3.72 9.68 -24.72
N ASP A 32 4.77 9.31 -23.99
CA ASP A 32 5.06 7.92 -23.64
C ASP A 32 4.05 7.41 -22.60
N PHE A 33 3.22 6.45 -23.02
CA PHE A 33 2.08 5.97 -22.23
C PHE A 33 2.53 5.21 -20.97
N ASP A 34 3.54 4.35 -21.08
CA ASP A 34 4.00 3.53 -19.95
C ASP A 34 4.71 4.40 -18.91
N LYS A 35 5.55 5.36 -19.36
CA LYS A 35 6.16 6.33 -18.46
C LYS A 35 5.14 7.26 -17.82
N ALA A 36 4.07 7.63 -18.53
CA ALA A 36 2.99 8.41 -17.96
C ALA A 36 2.23 7.63 -16.85
N ILE A 37 2.03 6.32 -17.01
CA ILE A 37 1.49 5.46 -15.93
C ILE A 37 2.42 5.44 -14.72
N GLU A 38 3.72 5.22 -14.93
CA GLU A 38 4.70 5.20 -13.84
C GLU A 38 4.73 6.55 -13.11
N TYR A 39 4.70 7.65 -13.87
CA TYR A 39 4.63 9.00 -13.35
C TYR A 39 3.37 9.21 -12.49
N LEU A 40 2.20 8.81 -12.99
CA LEU A 40 0.94 8.91 -12.25
C LEU A 40 0.96 8.07 -10.97
N ARG A 41 1.58 6.89 -11.01
CA ARG A 41 1.73 6.04 -9.83
C ARG A 41 2.60 6.69 -8.74
N LYS A 42 3.75 7.26 -9.13
CA LYS A 42 4.63 8.03 -8.21
C LYS A 42 3.91 9.23 -7.62
N LYS A 43 3.21 10.01 -8.46
CA LYS A 43 2.47 11.20 -8.03
C LYS A 43 1.27 10.85 -7.13
N GLY A 44 0.58 9.75 -7.44
CA GLY A 44 -0.52 9.20 -6.64
C GLY A 44 -0.07 8.84 -5.23
N ALA A 45 1.08 8.18 -5.09
CA ALA A 45 1.67 7.88 -3.78
C ALA A 45 1.94 9.14 -2.96
N ALA A 46 2.55 10.17 -3.57
CA ALA A 46 2.79 11.45 -2.90
C ALA A 46 1.48 12.18 -2.52
N ALA A 47 0.44 12.10 -3.35
CA ALA A 47 -0.86 12.67 -3.05
C ALA A 47 -1.55 11.93 -1.89
N GLY A 48 -1.42 10.60 -1.83
CA GLY A 48 -1.90 9.78 -0.71
C GLY A 48 -1.22 10.16 0.60
N ALA A 49 0.11 10.29 0.60
CA ALA A 49 0.87 10.69 1.79
C ALA A 49 0.41 12.04 2.36
N LYS A 50 0.10 13.02 1.50
CA LYS A 50 -0.43 14.34 1.93
C LYS A 50 -1.83 14.28 2.55
N ARG A 51 -2.54 13.16 2.42
CA ARG A 51 -3.88 12.94 2.96
C ARG A 51 -3.89 11.97 4.14
N ALA A 52 -2.73 11.43 4.54
CA ALA A 52 -2.65 10.42 5.59
C ALA A 52 -3.15 10.93 6.95
N ASP A 53 -2.96 12.22 7.24
CA ASP A 53 -3.40 12.84 8.50
C ASP A 53 -4.87 13.27 8.49
N ARG A 54 -5.60 13.05 7.38
CA ARG A 54 -7.02 13.39 7.31
C ARG A 54 -7.85 12.40 8.08
N GLU A 55 -8.83 12.91 8.80
CA GLU A 55 -9.75 12.08 9.55
C GLU A 55 -10.69 11.31 8.60
N ALA A 56 -10.73 9.98 8.75
CA ALA A 56 -11.58 9.07 8.00
C ALA A 56 -12.41 8.23 8.98
N LYS A 57 -13.66 8.64 9.22
CA LYS A 57 -14.58 8.00 10.18
C LYS A 57 -15.64 7.11 9.52
N GLU A 58 -15.84 7.27 8.23
CA GLU A 58 -16.69 6.37 7.45
C GLU A 58 -15.86 5.19 6.96
N GLY A 59 -16.47 4.19 6.34
CA GLY A 59 -15.72 3.04 5.86
C GLY A 59 -16.55 1.80 5.61
N PHE A 60 -15.86 0.70 5.40
CA PHE A 60 -16.46 -0.60 5.17
C PHE A 60 -15.74 -1.67 5.98
N VAL A 61 -16.51 -2.49 6.69
CA VAL A 61 -16.01 -3.69 7.37
C VAL A 61 -16.19 -4.87 6.43
N ALA A 62 -15.08 -5.44 5.96
CA ALA A 62 -15.07 -6.62 5.11
C ALA A 62 -14.76 -7.87 5.92
N THR A 63 -15.38 -8.99 5.53
CA THR A 63 -15.10 -10.31 6.08
C THR A 63 -14.70 -11.27 4.98
N TYR A 64 -13.82 -12.21 5.30
CA TYR A 64 -13.42 -13.31 4.44
C TYR A 64 -13.48 -14.62 5.23
N SER A 65 -13.97 -15.69 4.60
CA SER A 65 -14.06 -17.03 5.19
C SER A 65 -13.59 -18.06 4.17
N HIS A 66 -12.58 -18.84 4.56
CA HIS A 66 -12.01 -19.91 3.74
C HIS A 66 -12.42 -21.27 4.29
N GLY A 67 -13.45 -21.87 3.68
CA GLY A 67 -13.89 -23.23 3.99
C GLY A 67 -14.29 -23.46 5.46
N GLY A 68 -14.71 -22.41 6.17
CA GLY A 68 -15.08 -22.48 7.59
C GLY A 68 -13.92 -22.75 8.55
N ARG A 69 -12.67 -22.73 8.08
CA ARG A 69 -11.47 -23.01 8.89
C ARG A 69 -10.72 -21.74 9.29
N ILE A 70 -10.67 -20.77 8.38
CA ILE A 70 -9.96 -19.51 8.55
C ILE A 70 -10.93 -18.39 8.22
N GLY A 71 -11.03 -17.40 9.10
CA GLY A 71 -11.81 -16.20 8.92
C GLY A 71 -10.95 -14.96 9.19
N ALA A 72 -11.18 -13.90 8.43
CA ALA A 72 -10.60 -12.59 8.69
C ALA A 72 -11.69 -11.51 8.62
N MET A 73 -11.51 -10.47 9.40
CA MET A 73 -12.33 -9.26 9.38
C MET A 73 -11.40 -8.06 9.37
N VAL A 74 -11.68 -7.10 8.50
CA VAL A 74 -10.88 -5.88 8.36
C VAL A 74 -11.81 -4.68 8.27
N GLU A 75 -11.44 -3.60 8.93
CA GLU A 75 -12.07 -2.29 8.78
C GLU A 75 -11.20 -1.44 7.85
N VAL A 76 -11.81 -0.91 6.78
CA VAL A 76 -11.14 0.01 5.87
C VAL A 76 -11.91 1.33 5.86
N ASN A 77 -11.30 2.37 6.42
CA ASN A 77 -11.94 3.67 6.57
C ASN A 77 -11.78 4.55 5.32
N SER A 78 -12.70 5.50 5.18
CA SER A 78 -12.72 6.54 4.15
C SER A 78 -13.31 7.84 4.72
N GLU A 79 -13.10 8.96 4.03
CA GLU A 79 -13.61 10.27 4.49
C GLU A 79 -15.15 10.36 4.43
N THR A 80 -15.81 9.62 3.52
CA THR A 80 -17.26 9.76 3.26
C THR A 80 -17.94 8.43 2.97
N ASP A 81 -19.21 8.29 3.34
CA ASP A 81 -20.02 7.10 3.10
C ASP A 81 -20.23 6.78 1.59
N PHE A 82 -20.22 7.81 0.73
CA PHE A 82 -20.29 7.63 -0.73
C PHE A 82 -19.13 6.77 -1.26
N VAL A 83 -17.93 6.92 -0.70
CA VAL A 83 -16.76 6.10 -1.06
C VAL A 83 -16.94 4.69 -0.48
N ALA A 84 -17.37 4.56 0.77
CA ALA A 84 -17.62 3.26 1.39
C ALA A 84 -18.65 2.38 0.66
N ARG A 85 -19.60 3.01 -0.04
CA ARG A 85 -20.63 2.34 -0.86
C ARG A 85 -20.18 2.01 -2.28
N ASN A 86 -19.01 2.48 -2.70
CA ASN A 86 -18.48 2.18 -4.03
C ASN A 86 -18.04 0.70 -4.12
N GLU A 87 -18.41 0.04 -5.22
CA GLU A 87 -18.14 -1.39 -5.41
C GLU A 87 -16.64 -1.71 -5.46
N ASP A 88 -15.84 -0.86 -6.10
CA ASP A 88 -14.37 -1.03 -6.16
C ASP A 88 -13.74 -0.90 -4.77
N PHE A 89 -14.24 0.02 -3.94
CA PHE A 89 -13.77 0.18 -2.55
C PHE A 89 -14.11 -1.06 -1.70
N GLN A 90 -15.32 -1.61 -1.85
CA GLN A 90 -15.71 -2.83 -1.14
C GLN A 90 -14.96 -4.06 -1.63
N ALA A 91 -14.68 -4.15 -2.94
CA ALA A 91 -13.84 -5.22 -3.50
C ALA A 91 -12.43 -5.14 -2.92
N PHE A 92 -11.82 -3.95 -2.91
CA PHE A 92 -10.52 -3.70 -2.29
C PHE A 92 -10.47 -4.14 -0.81
N ALA A 93 -11.46 -3.78 -0.01
CA ALA A 93 -11.51 -4.19 1.40
C ALA A 93 -11.61 -5.73 1.57
N LYS A 94 -12.36 -6.41 0.68
CA LYS A 94 -12.44 -7.88 0.68
C LYS A 94 -11.13 -8.54 0.27
N ASP A 95 -10.41 -7.96 -0.69
CA ASP A 95 -9.08 -8.42 -1.09
C ASP A 95 -8.08 -8.28 0.06
N ILE A 96 -8.15 -7.18 0.82
CA ILE A 96 -7.36 -7.04 2.06
C ILE A 96 -7.73 -8.14 3.07
N ALA A 97 -9.03 -8.40 3.30
CA ALA A 97 -9.46 -9.45 4.22
C ALA A 97 -8.90 -10.82 3.85
N MET A 98 -8.90 -11.14 2.54
CA MET A 98 -8.30 -12.36 2.01
C MET A 98 -6.78 -12.40 2.22
N GLN A 99 -6.08 -11.28 1.99
CA GLN A 99 -4.64 -11.17 2.25
C GLN A 99 -4.30 -11.38 3.73
N VAL A 100 -5.10 -10.81 4.64
CA VAL A 100 -4.94 -10.99 6.10
C VAL A 100 -5.16 -12.45 6.48
N ALA A 101 -6.20 -13.11 5.95
CA ALA A 101 -6.43 -14.53 6.19
C ALA A 101 -5.26 -15.41 5.71
N ALA A 102 -4.60 -15.04 4.60
CA ALA A 102 -3.48 -15.79 4.04
C ALA A 102 -2.15 -15.52 4.76
N SER A 103 -1.88 -14.28 5.16
CA SER A 103 -0.58 -13.85 5.69
C SER A 103 -0.51 -13.80 7.22
N ALA A 104 -1.66 -13.77 7.90
CA ALA A 104 -1.79 -13.65 9.35
C ALA A 104 -0.88 -12.57 9.99
N PRO A 105 -0.90 -11.31 9.48
CA PRO A 105 -0.07 -10.24 10.04
C PRO A 105 -0.46 -9.97 11.50
N GLN A 106 0.54 -9.62 12.32
CA GLN A 106 0.34 -9.35 13.75
C GLN A 106 0.07 -7.87 14.04
N TYR A 107 0.45 -6.97 13.12
CA TYR A 107 0.39 -5.52 13.27
C TYR A 107 -0.04 -4.88 11.94
N ILE A 108 -0.70 -3.72 12.00
CA ILE A 108 -1.18 -3.02 10.80
C ILE A 108 -0.06 -2.15 10.21
N SER A 109 0.76 -1.54 11.07
CA SER A 109 1.85 -0.64 10.72
C SER A 109 3.14 -1.01 11.44
N ARG A 110 4.29 -0.45 10.99
CA ARG A 110 5.59 -0.70 11.63
C ARG A 110 5.68 -0.05 13.01
N GLU A 111 5.00 1.07 13.15
CA GLU A 111 4.94 1.91 14.34
C GLU A 111 4.14 1.26 15.46
N GLU A 112 3.23 0.33 15.13
CA GLU A 112 2.46 -0.46 16.10
C GLU A 112 3.25 -1.60 16.73
N VAL A 113 4.43 -1.94 16.21
CA VAL A 113 5.25 -3.01 16.77
C VAL A 113 5.85 -2.54 18.10
N PRO A 114 5.57 -3.21 19.24
CA PRO A 114 6.10 -2.80 20.54
C PRO A 114 7.63 -2.78 20.56
N ALA A 115 8.22 -1.76 21.19
CA ALA A 115 9.67 -1.62 21.31
C ALA A 115 10.32 -2.87 21.95
N GLU A 116 9.67 -3.45 22.95
CA GLU A 116 10.14 -4.67 23.62
C GLU A 116 10.24 -5.87 22.66
N VAL A 117 9.29 -6.01 21.72
CA VAL A 117 9.33 -7.07 20.71
C VAL A 117 10.49 -6.82 19.75
N LEU A 118 10.65 -5.58 19.28
CA LEU A 118 11.75 -5.22 18.38
C LEU A 118 13.12 -5.44 19.03
N GLU A 119 13.31 -5.01 20.28
CA GLU A 119 14.56 -5.16 21.01
C GLU A 119 14.89 -6.63 21.25
N LYS A 120 13.88 -7.42 21.64
CA LYS A 120 14.04 -8.86 21.84
C LYS A 120 14.43 -9.58 20.55
N GLU A 121 13.73 -9.31 19.44
CA GLU A 121 14.05 -9.94 18.15
C GLU A 121 15.44 -9.50 17.64
N LYS A 122 15.81 -8.23 17.83
CA LYS A 122 17.17 -7.74 17.51
C LYS A 122 18.25 -8.48 18.30
N GLN A 123 18.03 -8.74 19.58
CA GLN A 123 18.98 -9.51 20.40
C GLN A 123 19.11 -10.94 19.90
N ILE A 124 17.98 -11.60 19.61
CA ILE A 124 17.96 -12.98 19.09
C ILE A 124 18.74 -13.07 17.78
N GLU A 125 18.50 -12.17 16.82
CA GLU A 125 19.20 -12.20 15.53
C GLU A 125 20.68 -11.83 15.64
N LEU A 126 21.04 -10.93 16.56
CA LEU A 126 22.44 -10.61 16.83
C LEU A 126 23.20 -11.79 17.43
N GLU A 127 22.58 -12.53 18.35
CA GLU A 127 23.15 -13.75 18.93
C GLU A 127 23.36 -14.82 17.86
N LYS A 128 22.36 -15.09 17.02
CA LYS A 128 22.49 -16.02 15.89
C LYS A 128 23.63 -15.62 14.95
N ALA A 129 23.72 -14.35 14.58
CA ALA A 129 24.76 -13.86 13.69
C ALA A 129 26.17 -14.02 14.30
N LYS A 130 26.31 -13.83 15.62
CA LYS A 130 27.56 -14.06 16.36
C LYS A 130 27.91 -15.55 16.41
N GLU A 131 26.93 -16.42 16.65
CA GLU A 131 27.13 -17.89 16.62
C GLU A 131 27.55 -18.40 15.24
N GLU A 132 27.06 -17.78 14.17
CA GLU A 132 27.49 -18.03 12.79
C GLU A 132 28.91 -17.49 12.48
N GLY A 133 29.59 -16.87 13.46
CA GLY A 133 30.95 -16.38 13.34
C GLY A 133 31.09 -15.08 12.56
N LYS A 134 30.00 -14.32 12.38
CA LYS A 134 30.03 -13.05 11.65
C LYS A 134 30.69 -11.95 12.51
N PRO A 135 31.58 -11.12 11.93
CA PRO A 135 32.12 -9.95 12.62
C PRO A 135 31.02 -9.03 13.14
N ALA A 136 31.23 -8.39 14.30
CA ALA A 136 30.21 -7.58 14.97
C ALA A 136 29.58 -6.50 14.07
N GLU A 137 30.38 -5.78 13.29
CA GLU A 137 29.89 -4.74 12.37
C GLU A 137 29.02 -5.30 11.24
N ILE A 138 29.27 -6.54 10.81
CA ILE A 138 28.47 -7.22 9.78
C ILE A 138 27.19 -7.75 10.41
N ALA A 139 27.27 -8.31 11.62
CA ALA A 139 26.12 -8.78 12.37
C ALA A 139 25.12 -7.65 12.66
N GLU A 140 25.58 -6.47 13.07
CA GLU A 140 24.73 -5.30 13.31
C GLU A 140 24.01 -4.83 12.03
N LYS A 141 24.71 -4.77 10.89
CA LYS A 141 24.09 -4.41 9.60
C LYS A 141 23.07 -5.43 9.11
N ILE A 142 23.28 -6.71 9.42
CA ILE A 142 22.31 -7.77 9.08
C ILE A 142 21.05 -7.62 9.92
N VAL A 143 21.17 -7.29 11.21
CA VAL A 143 20.04 -7.08 12.12
C VAL A 143 19.27 -5.79 11.81
N GLU A 144 19.93 -4.81 11.17
CA GLU A 144 19.29 -3.55 10.76
C GLU A 144 18.34 -3.69 9.55
N GLY A 145 18.65 -4.60 8.62
CA GLY A 145 17.94 -4.76 7.34
C GLY A 145 16.71 -5.66 7.41
#